data_AF-A0AAE4SY57-F1
#
_entry.id   AF-A0AAE4SY57-F1
#
_cell.length_a   1.000
_cell.length_b   1.000
_cell.length_c   1.000
_cell.angle_alpha   90.00
_cell.angle_beta   90.00
_cell.angle_gamma   90.00
#
_symmetry.space_group_name_H-M   'P 1'
#
loop_
_entity.id
_entity.type
_entity.pdbx_description
1 polymer ?
#
loop_
_entity_poly.entity_id
_entity_poly.type
_entity_poly.pdbx_seq_one_letter_code
_entity_poly.pdbx_strand_id
1 'polypeptide(L)'
;MSNTDRPGPRDYNRAARNSSANENLDVWPRPLRWAYWVLVVSAVIMLVSGMVGIFGSGGPQAEPQNAQVAEYLHSNRLFVAVTNAVGAILLALFAAQLAGGSKWARRIITVVIAFALFTNIAALALGIGGLGLLIIPITLIVALALLFQPQSNRFIKDRSLRG
;
A
#
# COMPACT_ATOMS: atom_id res chain seq x y z
N MET A 1 -14.03 41.52 44.21
CA MET A 1 -14.69 40.79 43.10
C MET A 1 -13.70 40.72 41.94
N SER A 2 -13.05 39.58 41.73
CA SER A 2 -12.04 39.40 40.69
C SER A 2 -12.70 39.14 39.33
N ASN A 3 -12.61 40.12 38.43
CA ASN A 3 -12.98 39.99 37.02
C ASN A 3 -11.92 39.17 36.27
N THR A 4 -12.06 37.85 36.21
CA THR A 4 -11.19 36.99 35.38
C THR A 4 -11.94 36.02 34.46
N ASP A 5 -13.20 36.32 34.12
CA ASP A 5 -13.94 35.58 33.08
C ASP A 5 -14.07 36.42 31.80
N ARG A 6 -12.92 36.71 31.17
CA ARG A 6 -12.92 37.03 29.73
C ARG A 6 -12.70 35.71 29.00
N PRO A 7 -13.70 35.19 28.26
CA PRO A 7 -13.48 34.02 27.43
C PRO A 7 -12.40 34.40 26.41
N GLY A 8 -11.21 33.83 26.56
CA GLY A 8 -10.14 34.00 25.57
C GLY A 8 -10.64 33.54 24.19
N PRO A 9 -9.99 34.00 23.09
CA PRO A 9 -10.38 33.63 21.74
C PRO A 9 -10.63 32.13 21.64
N ARG A 10 -11.77 31.73 21.06
CA ARG A 10 -12.19 30.33 20.94
C ARG A 10 -11.09 29.58 20.17
N ASP A 11 -10.23 28.86 20.88
CA ASP A 11 -9.17 28.08 20.26
C ASP A 11 -9.79 26.87 19.57
N TYR A 12 -10.08 27.02 18.28
CA TYR A 12 -10.62 25.95 17.44
C TYR A 12 -9.69 24.73 17.37
N ASN A 13 -8.39 24.90 17.65
CA ASN A 13 -7.42 23.81 17.69
C ASN A 13 -7.43 23.06 19.03
N ARG A 14 -8.19 23.50 20.05
CA ARG A 14 -8.29 22.82 21.35
C ARG A 14 -8.99 21.47 21.24
N ALA A 15 -10.07 21.39 20.44
CA ALA A 15 -10.80 20.14 20.24
C ALA A 15 -9.92 19.06 19.57
N ALA A 16 -9.16 19.44 18.54
CA ALA A 16 -8.20 18.55 17.87
C ALA A 16 -7.06 18.09 18.80
N ARG A 17 -6.58 18.97 19.69
CA ARG A 17 -5.55 18.66 20.70
C ARG A 17 -6.05 17.67 21.76
N ASN A 18 -7.32 17.78 22.16
CA ASN A 18 -7.91 16.90 23.16
C ASN A 18 -8.24 15.50 22.60
N SER A 19 -8.74 15.41 21.36
CA SER A 19 -8.95 14.12 20.68
C SER A 19 -7.65 13.35 20.46
N SER A 20 -6.55 14.07 20.27
CA SER A 20 -5.23 13.49 20.04
C SER A 20 -4.50 13.12 21.33
N ALA A 21 -4.83 13.74 22.48
CA ALA A 21 -4.30 13.39 23.80
C ALA A 21 -5.00 12.16 24.44
N ASN A 22 -6.24 11.88 24.05
CA ASN A 22 -7.05 10.78 24.60
C ASN A 22 -7.02 9.50 23.74
N GLU A 23 -6.12 9.43 22.76
CA GLU A 23 -5.96 8.28 21.88
C GLU A 23 -5.10 7.23 22.60
N ASN A 24 -5.69 6.09 22.96
CA ASN A 24 -4.97 5.01 23.64
C ASN A 24 -4.01 4.31 22.66
N LEU A 25 -2.74 4.73 22.67
CA LEU A 25 -1.68 4.25 21.77
C LEU A 25 -1.14 2.87 22.15
N ASP A 26 -1.57 2.30 23.29
CA ASP A 26 -1.19 0.94 23.68
C ASP A 26 -1.98 -0.11 22.87
N VAL A 27 -3.15 0.27 22.35
CA VAL A 27 -4.01 -0.60 21.53
C VAL A 27 -3.80 -0.32 20.05
N TRP A 28 -3.68 -1.38 19.24
CA TRP A 28 -3.49 -1.27 17.79
C TRP A 28 -4.62 -0.43 17.12
N PRO A 29 -4.33 0.75 16.53
CA PRO A 29 -5.36 1.64 16.00
C PRO A 29 -6.14 1.03 14.83
N ARG A 30 -7.45 1.31 14.78
CA ARG A 30 -8.38 0.76 13.76
C ARG A 30 -7.90 0.99 12.32
N PRO A 31 -7.40 2.18 11.92
CA PRO A 31 -6.87 2.38 10.57
C PRO A 31 -5.69 1.49 10.21
N LEU A 32 -4.83 1.18 11.18
CA LEU A 32 -3.65 0.33 10.95
C LEU A 32 -4.04 -1.15 10.80
N ARG A 33 -5.12 -1.58 11.48
CA ARG A 33 -5.75 -2.90 11.24
C ARG A 33 -6.34 -3.00 9.84
N TRP A 34 -7.04 -1.96 9.39
CA TRP A 34 -7.55 -1.91 8.03
C TRP A 34 -6.43 -1.87 7.00
N ALA A 35 -5.37 -1.09 7.23
CA ALA A 35 -4.19 -1.06 6.36
C ALA A 35 -3.56 -2.45 6.22
N TYR A 36 -3.45 -3.22 7.31
CA TYR A 36 -2.99 -4.61 7.28
C TYR A 36 -3.86 -5.47 6.35
N TRP A 37 -5.17 -5.46 6.51
CA TRP A 37 -6.07 -6.26 5.67
C TRP A 37 -6.04 -5.82 4.20
N VAL A 38 -5.95 -4.53 3.92
CA VAL A 38 -5.81 -4.03 2.54
C VAL A 38 -4.48 -4.49 1.94
N LEU A 39 -3.37 -4.46 2.68
CA LEU A 39 -2.08 -5.00 2.21
C LEU A 39 -2.16 -6.50 1.93
N VAL A 40 -2.85 -7.27 2.77
CA VAL A 40 -3.07 -8.71 2.56
C VAL A 40 -3.89 -8.95 1.29
N VAL A 41 -5.00 -8.22 1.12
CA VAL A 41 -5.83 -8.32 -0.09
C VAL A 41 -5.04 -7.95 -1.34
N SER A 42 -4.27 -6.85 -1.31
CA SER A 42 -3.39 -6.45 -2.40
C SER A 42 -2.35 -7.53 -2.70
N ALA A 43 -1.74 -8.14 -1.68
CA ALA A 43 -0.78 -9.23 -1.86
C ALA A 43 -1.43 -10.45 -2.53
N VAL A 44 -2.64 -10.84 -2.12
CA VAL A 44 -3.38 -11.95 -2.75
C VAL A 44 -3.67 -11.63 -4.22
N ILE A 45 -4.15 -10.42 -4.53
CA ILE A 45 -4.44 -10.01 -5.91
C ILE A 45 -3.15 -9.99 -6.76
N MET A 46 -2.05 -9.46 -6.23
CA MET A 46 -0.75 -9.45 -6.90
C MET A 46 -0.23 -10.86 -7.14
N LEU A 47 -0.39 -11.78 -6.18
CA LEU A 47 0.04 -13.16 -6.31
C LEU A 47 -0.77 -13.91 -7.37
N VAL A 48 -2.11 -13.77 -7.35
CA VAL A 48 -2.99 -14.36 -8.36
C VAL A 48 -2.68 -13.79 -9.74
N SER A 49 -2.49 -12.48 -9.85
CA SER A 49 -2.09 -11.82 -11.10
C SER A 49 -0.74 -12.33 -11.60
N GLY A 50 0.25 -12.48 -10.72
CA GLY A 50 1.56 -13.05 -11.04
C GLY A 50 1.45 -14.49 -11.54
N MET A 51 0.64 -15.33 -10.86
CA MET A 51 0.38 -16.69 -11.32
C MET A 51 -0.30 -16.74 -12.68
N VAL A 52 -1.31 -15.90 -12.92
CA VAL A 52 -1.97 -15.81 -14.24
C VAL A 52 -1.01 -15.26 -15.31
N GLY A 53 -0.09 -14.38 -14.92
CA GLY A 53 0.96 -13.87 -15.78
C GLY A 53 1.95 -14.95 -16.23
N ILE A 54 2.36 -15.83 -15.32
CA ILE A 54 3.34 -16.92 -15.55
C ILE A 54 2.68 -18.14 -16.22
N PHE A 55 1.54 -18.59 -15.69
CA PHE A 55 0.92 -19.86 -16.08
C PHE A 55 -0.29 -19.70 -17.01
N GLY A 56 -0.86 -18.50 -17.11
CA GLY A 56 -2.01 -18.25 -17.98
C GLY A 56 -1.59 -18.16 -19.45
N SER A 57 -2.42 -18.70 -20.35
CA SER A 57 -2.17 -18.81 -21.80
C SER A 57 -2.05 -17.47 -22.55
N GLY A 58 -2.06 -16.33 -21.86
CA GLY A 58 -2.16 -15.01 -22.48
C GLY A 58 -3.56 -14.79 -22.99
N GLY A 59 -4.34 -13.96 -22.29
CA GLY A 59 -5.58 -13.43 -22.86
C GLY A 59 -5.30 -12.73 -24.19
N PRO A 60 -6.33 -12.45 -25.01
CA PRO A 60 -6.16 -11.93 -26.37
C PRO A 60 -5.19 -10.74 -26.38
N GLN A 61 -3.94 -11.02 -26.75
CA GLN A 61 -2.91 -10.00 -26.91
C GLN A 61 -3.16 -9.37 -28.28
N ALA A 62 -2.85 -8.08 -28.42
CA ALA A 62 -2.75 -7.49 -29.75
C ALA A 62 -1.80 -8.37 -30.57
N GLU A 63 -2.29 -8.90 -31.69
CA GLU A 63 -1.55 -9.86 -32.50
C GLU A 63 -0.20 -9.23 -32.87
N PRO A 64 0.94 -9.82 -32.45
CA PRO A 64 2.22 -9.20 -32.66
C PRO A 64 2.52 -9.18 -34.16
N GLN A 65 2.74 -7.99 -34.71
CA GLN A 65 3.01 -7.79 -36.14
C GLN A 65 4.28 -8.55 -36.60
N ASN A 66 5.22 -8.83 -35.68
CA ASN A 66 6.49 -9.49 -35.94
C ASN A 66 6.87 -10.43 -34.78
N ALA A 67 7.57 -11.54 -35.08
CA ALA A 67 8.02 -12.52 -34.08
C ALA A 67 8.92 -11.92 -32.98
N GLN A 68 9.74 -10.91 -33.32
CA GLN A 68 10.56 -10.20 -32.32
C GLN A 68 9.70 -9.44 -31.31
N VAL A 69 8.63 -8.79 -31.77
CA VAL A 69 7.70 -8.04 -30.90
C VAL A 69 6.96 -9.00 -29.96
N ALA A 70 6.61 -10.20 -30.44
CA ALA A 70 6.00 -11.25 -29.61
C ALA A 70 6.90 -11.67 -28.44
N GLU A 71 8.19 -11.89 -28.71
CA GLU A 71 9.18 -12.29 -27.70
C GLU A 71 9.38 -11.19 -26.64
N TYR A 72 9.46 -9.92 -27.06
CA TYR A 72 9.58 -8.79 -26.14
C TYR A 72 8.35 -8.65 -25.24
N LEU A 73 7.14 -8.82 -25.78
CA LEU A 73 5.90 -8.77 -25.00
C LEU A 73 5.82 -9.95 -24.01
N HIS A 74 6.26 -11.14 -24.41
CA HIS A 74 6.31 -12.32 -23.54
C HIS A 74 7.28 -12.13 -22.37
N SER A 75 8.50 -11.67 -22.65
CA SER A 75 9.52 -11.41 -21.62
C SER A 75 9.09 -10.32 -20.64
N ASN A 76 8.54 -9.21 -21.14
CA ASN A 76 8.02 -8.13 -20.30
C ASN A 76 6.85 -8.59 -19.42
N ARG A 77 5.97 -9.46 -19.95
CA ARG A 77 4.88 -10.06 -19.17
C ARG A 77 5.40 -10.92 -18.03
N LEU A 78 6.38 -11.78 -18.30
CA LEU A 78 7.01 -12.61 -17.27
C LEU A 78 7.69 -11.74 -16.21
N PHE A 79 8.38 -10.68 -16.61
CA PHE A 79 9.01 -9.74 -15.69
C PHE A 79 8.00 -9.10 -14.74
N VAL A 80 6.87 -8.62 -15.26
CA VAL A 80 5.79 -8.02 -14.46
C VAL A 80 5.17 -9.07 -13.54
N ALA A 81 4.96 -10.29 -14.03
CA ALA A 81 4.35 -11.37 -13.28
C ALA A 81 5.22 -11.82 -12.10
N VAL A 82 6.53 -12.00 -12.33
CA VAL A 82 7.51 -12.31 -11.28
C VAL A 82 7.60 -11.17 -10.28
N THR A 83 7.64 -9.93 -10.75
CA THR A 83 7.67 -8.75 -9.86
C THR A 83 6.43 -8.68 -8.97
N ASN A 84 5.24 -8.96 -9.51
CA ASN A 84 4.01 -9.00 -8.74
C ASN A 84 4.02 -10.12 -7.70
N ALA A 85 4.50 -11.33 -8.05
CA ALA A 85 4.62 -12.43 -7.12
C ALA A 85 5.60 -12.12 -5.96
N VAL A 86 6.78 -11.58 -6.28
CA VAL A 86 7.77 -11.17 -5.27
C VAL A 86 7.23 -10.04 -4.40
N GLY A 87 6.60 -9.04 -5.01
CA GLY A 87 5.97 -7.91 -4.31
C GLY A 87 4.89 -8.39 -3.33
N ALA A 88 4.05 -9.34 -3.74
CA ALA A 88 3.04 -9.93 -2.86
C ALA A 88 3.64 -10.58 -1.61
N ILE A 89 4.71 -11.36 -1.78
CA ILE A 89 5.39 -12.03 -0.67
C ILE A 89 5.98 -11.01 0.29
N LEU A 90 6.69 -9.99 -0.24
CA LEU A 90 7.28 -8.94 0.59
C LEU A 90 6.21 -8.15 1.34
N LEU A 91 5.12 -7.77 0.67
CA LEU A 91 4.01 -7.07 1.32
C LEU A 91 3.40 -7.91 2.44
N ALA A 92 3.17 -9.20 2.23
CA ALA A 92 2.62 -10.10 3.25
C ALA A 92 3.55 -10.23 4.47
N LEU A 93 4.86 -10.41 4.25
CA LEU A 93 5.85 -10.56 5.31
C LEU A 93 5.99 -9.29 6.16
N PHE A 94 6.07 -8.11 5.51
CA PHE A 94 6.25 -6.85 6.22
C PHE A 94 4.92 -6.29 6.77
N ALA A 95 3.77 -6.67 6.21
CA ALA A 95 2.46 -6.32 6.77
C ALA A 95 2.29 -6.87 8.19
N ALA A 96 2.79 -8.07 8.49
CA ALA A 96 2.78 -8.61 9.85
C ALA A 96 3.64 -7.76 10.82
N GLN A 97 4.76 -7.22 10.34
CA GLN A 97 5.66 -6.38 11.15
C GLN A 97 5.11 -4.97 11.44
N LEU A 98 4.08 -4.51 10.71
CA LEU A 98 3.38 -3.25 11.01
C LEU A 98 2.70 -3.26 12.37
N ALA A 99 2.24 -4.43 12.85
CA ALA A 99 1.66 -4.58 14.19
C ALA A 99 2.68 -4.30 15.30
N GLY A 100 3.98 -4.45 15.01
CA GLY A 100 5.08 -4.10 15.92
C GLY A 100 5.39 -2.60 15.98
N GLY A 101 4.89 -1.78 15.05
CA GLY A 101 5.22 -0.35 14.96
C GLY A 101 6.58 -0.08 14.30
N SER A 102 7.11 -1.01 13.50
CA SER A 102 8.42 -0.87 12.86
C SER A 102 8.44 0.21 11.77
N LYS A 103 9.29 1.24 11.96
CA LYS A 103 9.57 2.26 10.93
C LYS A 103 10.20 1.67 9.67
N TRP A 104 11.01 0.62 9.83
CA TRP A 104 11.68 -0.07 8.72
C TRP A 104 10.69 -0.85 7.86
N ALA A 105 9.76 -1.60 8.47
CA ALA A 105 8.71 -2.31 7.75
C ALA A 105 7.89 -1.35 6.86
N ARG A 106 7.57 -0.17 7.40
CA ARG A 106 6.85 0.87 6.65
C ARG A 106 7.62 1.38 5.43
N ARG A 107 8.93 1.63 5.58
CA ARG A 107 9.79 2.07 4.46
C ARG A 107 9.84 1.00 3.37
N ILE A 108 10.08 -0.25 3.75
CA ILE A 108 10.16 -1.36 2.81
C ILE A 108 8.83 -1.53 2.07
N ILE A 109 7.70 -1.53 2.78
CA ILE A 109 6.36 -1.58 2.16
C ILE A 109 6.19 -0.44 1.15
N THR A 110 6.55 0.79 1.52
CA THR A 110 6.40 1.95 0.63
C THR A 110 7.23 1.78 -0.64
N VAL A 111 8.46 1.30 -0.52
CA VAL A 111 9.35 1.03 -1.67
C VAL A 111 8.79 -0.08 -2.56
N VAL A 112 8.32 -1.18 -1.97
CA VAL A 112 7.71 -2.30 -2.70
C VAL A 112 6.45 -1.85 -3.44
N ILE A 113 5.61 -1.04 -2.80
CA ILE A 113 4.41 -0.47 -3.43
C ILE A 113 4.80 0.42 -4.61
N ALA A 114 5.75 1.33 -4.42
CA ALA A 114 6.19 2.23 -5.49
C ALA A 114 6.73 1.46 -6.70
N PHE A 115 7.53 0.42 -6.44
CA PHE A 115 8.06 -0.44 -7.50
C PHE A 115 6.95 -1.22 -8.22
N ALA A 116 6.02 -1.81 -7.47
CA ALA A 116 4.87 -2.51 -8.04
C ALA A 116 3.97 -1.58 -8.87
N LEU A 117 3.74 -0.35 -8.42
CA LEU A 117 2.99 0.64 -9.19
C LEU A 117 3.69 0.93 -10.52
N PHE A 118 5.00 1.16 -10.49
CA PHE A 118 5.80 1.42 -11.69
C PHE A 118 5.69 0.27 -12.70
N THR A 119 5.89 -0.97 -12.27
CA THR A 119 5.82 -2.13 -13.17
C THR A 119 4.43 -2.38 -13.72
N ASN A 120 3.37 -2.20 -12.92
CA ASN A 120 2.00 -2.37 -13.41
C ASN A 120 1.59 -1.27 -14.39
N ILE A 121 2.01 -0.02 -14.18
CA ILE A 121 1.78 1.07 -15.13
C ILE A 121 2.54 0.83 -16.44
N ALA A 122 3.80 0.39 -16.36
CA ALA A 122 4.58 0.04 -17.54
C ALA A 122 3.93 -1.11 -18.33
N ALA A 123 3.44 -2.14 -17.64
CA ALA A 123 2.72 -3.26 -18.26
C ALA A 123 1.48 -2.78 -19.04
N LEU A 124 0.66 -1.93 -18.41
CA LEU A 124 -0.52 -1.34 -19.04
C LEU A 124 -0.17 -0.48 -20.25
N ALA A 125 0.89 0.33 -20.17
CA ALA A 125 1.36 1.16 -21.28
C ALA A 125 1.84 0.32 -22.48
N LEU A 126 2.39 -0.86 -22.22
CA LEU A 126 2.81 -1.82 -23.24
C LEU A 126 1.66 -2.71 -23.76
N GLY A 127 0.44 -2.54 -23.25
CA GLY A 127 -0.71 -3.40 -23.59
C GLY A 127 -0.62 -4.81 -23.00
N ILE A 128 0.28 -5.02 -22.03
CA ILE A 128 0.54 -6.30 -21.39
C ILE A 128 -0.38 -6.43 -20.17
N GLY A 129 -1.60 -6.91 -20.40
CA GLY A 129 -2.57 -7.19 -19.35
C GLY A 129 -3.96 -6.59 -19.62
N GLY A 130 -4.99 -7.22 -19.03
CA GLY A 130 -6.37 -6.73 -19.11
C GLY A 130 -6.72 -5.74 -18.00
N LEU A 131 -7.96 -5.24 -18.01
CA LEU A 131 -8.49 -4.32 -17.00
C LEU A 131 -8.30 -4.81 -15.55
N GLY A 132 -8.20 -6.13 -15.31
CA GLY A 132 -7.89 -6.69 -14.00
C GLY A 132 -6.56 -6.22 -13.41
N LEU A 133 -5.59 -5.83 -14.24
CA LEU A 133 -4.30 -5.30 -13.78
C LEU A 133 -4.43 -3.91 -13.12
N LEU A 134 -5.50 -3.16 -13.39
CA LEU A 134 -5.78 -1.85 -12.77
C LEU A 134 -6.21 -1.97 -11.30
N ILE A 135 -6.70 -3.14 -10.87
CA ILE A 135 -7.14 -3.35 -9.49
C ILE A 135 -5.93 -3.29 -8.54
N ILE A 136 -4.77 -3.78 -8.97
CA ILE A 136 -3.54 -3.76 -8.19
C ILE A 136 -3.15 -2.33 -7.79
N PRO A 137 -2.88 -1.39 -8.72
CA PRO A 137 -2.45 -0.05 -8.36
C PRO A 137 -3.49 0.69 -7.51
N ILE A 138 -4.79 0.51 -7.76
CA ILE A 138 -5.85 1.12 -6.96
C ILE A 138 -5.77 0.64 -5.51
N THR A 139 -5.71 -0.66 -5.28
CA THR A 139 -5.65 -1.21 -3.91
C THR A 139 -4.36 -0.80 -3.18
N LEU A 140 -3.24 -0.73 -3.89
CA LEU A 140 -1.96 -0.26 -3.34
C LEU A 140 -1.99 1.21 -2.92
N ILE A 141 -2.64 2.08 -3.70
CA ILE A 141 -2.82 3.50 -3.35
C ILE A 141 -3.70 3.62 -2.09
N VAL A 142 -4.78 2.83 -2.00
CA VAL A 142 -5.63 2.80 -0.80
C VAL A 142 -4.83 2.32 0.43
N ALA A 143 -3.99 1.30 0.27
CA ALA A 143 -3.11 0.82 1.33
C ALA A 143 -2.17 1.93 1.83
N LEU A 144 -1.55 2.68 0.91
CA LEU A 144 -0.71 3.84 1.27
C LEU A 144 -1.50 4.92 2.01
N ALA A 145 -2.70 5.27 1.55
CA ALA A 145 -3.53 6.29 2.20
C ALA A 145 -3.82 5.93 3.67
N LEU A 146 -4.18 4.67 3.94
CA LEU A 146 -4.43 4.17 5.30
C LEU A 146 -3.13 4.07 6.13
N LEU A 147 -2.03 3.68 5.49
CA LEU A 147 -0.72 3.59 6.12
C LEU A 147 -0.21 4.97 6.55
N PHE A 148 -0.49 6.02 5.79
CA PHE A 148 -0.06 7.41 6.03
C PHE A 148 -1.09 8.31 6.73
N GLN A 149 -2.22 7.75 7.13
CA GLN A 149 -3.21 8.47 7.93
C GLN A 149 -2.60 8.96 9.27
N PRO A 150 -2.99 10.16 9.75
CA PRO A 150 -2.38 10.78 10.95
C PRO A 150 -2.40 9.89 12.20
N GLN A 151 -3.43 9.06 12.40
CA GLN A 151 -3.50 8.11 13.53
C GLN A 151 -2.42 7.01 13.43
N SER A 152 -2.23 6.43 12.24
CA SER A 152 -1.18 5.43 11.96
C SER A 152 0.23 6.02 12.17
N ASN A 153 0.44 7.28 11.75
CA ASN A 153 1.70 8.01 11.95
C ASN A 153 2.06 8.16 13.44
N ARG A 154 1.07 8.50 14.28
CA ARG A 154 1.29 8.75 15.72
C ARG A 154 1.61 7.47 16.48
N PHE A 155 0.92 6.37 16.17
CA PHE A 155 1.18 5.06 16.77
C PHE A 155 2.58 4.51 16.45
N ILE A 156 3.00 4.59 15.17
CA ILE A 156 4.34 4.15 14.76
C ILE A 156 5.42 5.04 15.40
N LYS A 157 5.17 6.35 15.52
CA LYS A 157 6.08 7.27 16.21
C LYS A 157 6.24 6.90 17.69
N ASP A 158 5.15 6.65 18.41
CA ASP A 158 5.17 6.31 19.83
C ASP A 158 5.92 5.00 20.11
N ARG A 159 5.61 3.91 19.40
CA ARG A 159 6.31 2.63 19.58
C ARG A 159 7.79 2.69 19.21
N SER A 160 8.15 3.44 18.18
CA SER A 160 9.55 3.60 17.78
C SER A 160 10.41 4.44 18.74
N LEU A 161 9.79 5.08 19.73
CA LEU A 161 10.49 5.81 20.80
C LEU A 161 10.62 4.97 22.06
N ARG A 162 9.85 3.88 22.18
CA ARG A 162 9.84 2.97 23.34
C ARG A 162 10.72 1.72 23.18
N GLY A 163 11.16 1.42 21.96
CA GLY A 163 12.10 0.32 21.66
C GLY A 163 13.32 0.85 20.93
#